data_AF-A0A7I7T3R8-F1
#
_entry.id   AF-A0A7I7T3R8-F1
#
_cell.length_a   1.000
_cell.length_b   1.000
_cell.length_c   1.000
_cell.angle_alpha   90.00
_cell.angle_beta   90.00
_cell.angle_gamma   90.00
#
_symmetry.space_group_name_H-M   'P 1'
#
loop_
_entity.id
_entity.type
_entity.pdbx_description
1 polymer ?
#
loop_
_entity_poly.entity_id
_entity_poly.type
_entity_poly.pdbx_seq_one_letter_code
_entity_poly.pdbx_strand_id
1 'polypeptide(L)'
;MFNLVKLHGSAAWRQEIRDDNKTDIFFDHGLTVVAEVESKLDAARTRLLDVTAEPQQQGWGPTIRPVTDLVSEADSALQDDADLSDVKRFALAYNRLGIVNPDKRKFASTVMNETYYELIRRFANELEKENSVLLVHGFSFRDEHLRDLVLRAARTNPTLLVIVFCYSRGDRRSYEQLLPDTEVKNGNILFVAPSEPGIDENERFATLDVIEQDYLVACSR
;
A
#
# COMPACT_ATOMS: atom_id res chain seq x y z
N MET A 1 -7.58 2.03 -23.48
CA MET A 1 -8.45 1.48 -22.42
C MET A 1 -7.69 1.59 -21.11
N PHE A 2 -8.26 2.20 -20.07
CA PHE A 2 -7.61 2.31 -18.75
C PHE A 2 -8.21 1.26 -17.82
N ASN A 3 -7.37 0.43 -17.21
CA ASN A 3 -7.76 -0.59 -16.23
C ASN A 3 -7.27 -0.15 -14.85
N LEU A 4 -8.16 -0.06 -13.86
CA LEU A 4 -7.80 0.14 -12.45
C LEU A 4 -7.78 -1.21 -11.74
N VAL A 5 -6.63 -1.58 -11.16
CA VAL A 5 -6.44 -2.84 -10.43
C VAL A 5 -6.01 -2.54 -9.00
N LYS A 6 -6.78 -3.02 -8.02
CA LYS A 6 -6.56 -2.78 -6.59
C LYS A 6 -5.82 -3.96 -5.96
N LEU A 7 -4.52 -4.05 -6.23
CA LEU A 7 -3.72 -5.24 -5.92
C LEU A 7 -3.61 -5.52 -4.42
N HIS A 8 -3.52 -4.54 -3.52
CA HIS A 8 -3.44 -4.78 -2.06
C HIS A 8 -4.80 -4.76 -1.33
N GLY A 9 -5.88 -4.97 -2.07
CA GLY A 9 -7.21 -4.68 -1.57
C GLY A 9 -7.55 -3.20 -1.62
N SER A 10 -8.63 -2.81 -0.94
CA SER A 10 -9.10 -1.43 -0.98
C SER A 10 -9.83 -1.04 0.30
N ALA A 11 -9.59 0.18 0.77
CA ALA A 11 -10.41 0.79 1.81
C ALA A 11 -11.89 0.92 1.38
N ALA A 12 -12.14 0.99 0.06
CA ALA A 12 -13.48 1.03 -0.53
C ALA A 12 -14.04 -0.37 -0.83
N TRP A 13 -13.47 -1.44 -0.25
CA TRP A 13 -14.01 -2.79 -0.36
C TRP A 13 -14.72 -3.18 0.94
N ARG A 14 -15.94 -3.70 0.80
CA ARG A 14 -16.70 -4.31 1.88
C ARG A 14 -16.76 -5.81 1.66
N GLN A 15 -16.37 -6.57 2.67
CA GLN A 15 -16.53 -8.02 2.70
C GLN A 15 -17.87 -8.40 3.33
N GLU A 16 -18.59 -9.33 2.69
CA GLU A 16 -19.80 -9.93 3.25
C GLU A 16 -19.69 -11.45 3.18
N ILE A 17 -19.84 -12.11 4.32
CA ILE A 17 -19.83 -13.57 4.40
C ILE A 17 -21.21 -14.09 4.01
N ARG A 18 -21.24 -15.01 3.05
CA ARG A 18 -22.44 -15.73 2.63
C ARG A 18 -22.67 -16.97 3.49
N ASP A 19 -23.90 -17.49 3.44
CA ASP A 19 -24.32 -18.71 4.15
C ASP A 19 -23.49 -19.96 3.78
N ASP A 20 -22.84 -19.99 2.61
CA ASP A 20 -21.96 -21.08 2.16
C ASP A 20 -20.49 -20.93 2.59
N ASN A 21 -20.22 -20.03 3.55
CA ASN A 21 -18.88 -19.70 4.07
C ASN A 21 -17.94 -19.10 3.00
N LYS A 22 -18.49 -18.65 1.86
CA LYS A 22 -17.79 -17.79 0.91
C LYS A 22 -17.93 -16.34 1.33
N THR A 23 -17.06 -15.50 0.77
CA THR A 23 -17.08 -14.06 1.00
C THR A 23 -17.28 -13.39 -0.35
N ASP A 24 -18.17 -12.41 -0.40
CA ASP A 24 -18.31 -11.54 -1.56
C ASP A 24 -17.61 -10.20 -1.26
N ILE A 25 -17.05 -9.59 -2.30
CA ILE A 25 -16.40 -8.27 -2.22
C ILE A 25 -17.25 -7.26 -2.97
N PHE A 26 -17.73 -6.25 -2.27
CA PHE A 26 -18.52 -5.16 -2.83
C PHE A 26 -17.73 -3.85 -2.85
N PHE A 27 -18.01 -3.00 -3.84
CA PHE A 27 -17.44 -1.66 -3.90
C PHE A 27 -18.28 -0.69 -3.05
N ASP A 28 -17.72 -0.32 -1.90
CA ASP A 28 -18.26 0.67 -0.98
C ASP A 28 -17.73 2.06 -1.34
N HIS A 29 -18.37 2.67 -2.33
CA HIS A 29 -18.00 4.02 -2.82
C HIS A 29 -18.13 5.11 -1.74
N GLY A 30 -19.01 4.92 -0.75
CA GLY A 30 -19.23 5.86 0.34
C GLY A 30 -18.25 5.73 1.49
N LEU A 31 -17.31 4.77 1.43
CA LEU A 31 -16.38 4.45 2.51
C LEU A 31 -17.10 4.22 3.86
N THR A 32 -18.31 3.67 3.81
CA THR A 32 -19.15 3.46 5.00
C THR A 32 -18.49 2.53 6.01
N VAL A 33 -17.78 1.49 5.56
CA VAL A 33 -17.02 0.61 6.45
C VAL A 33 -15.88 1.37 7.11
N VAL A 34 -15.19 2.25 6.37
CA VAL A 34 -14.09 3.06 6.92
C VAL A 34 -14.60 4.01 7.99
N ALA A 35 -15.71 4.72 7.72
CA ALA A 35 -16.33 5.63 8.68
C ALA A 35 -16.82 4.88 9.95
N GLU A 36 -17.37 3.67 9.78
CA GLU A 36 -17.73 2.82 10.91
C GLU A 36 -16.49 2.44 11.74
N VAL A 37 -15.40 2.01 11.08
CA VAL A 37 -14.14 1.64 11.72
C VAL A 37 -13.53 2.83 12.48
N GLU A 38 -13.53 4.02 11.90
CA GLU A 38 -13.06 5.25 12.53
C GLU A 38 -13.85 5.55 13.80
N SER A 39 -15.19 5.51 13.73
CA SER A 39 -16.04 5.70 14.91
C SER A 39 -15.76 4.68 16.02
N LYS A 40 -15.52 3.41 15.68
CA LYS A 40 -15.16 2.38 16.67
C LYS A 40 -13.74 2.56 17.20
N LEU A 41 -12.81 3.04 16.37
CA LEU A 41 -11.44 3.34 16.78
C LEU A 41 -11.44 4.46 17.82
N ASP A 42 -12.21 5.53 17.60
CA ASP A 42 -12.30 6.64 18.55
C ASP A 42 -12.82 6.20 19.91
N ALA A 43 -13.83 5.31 19.93
CA ALA A 43 -14.34 4.71 21.16
C ALA A 43 -13.31 3.80 21.85
N ALA A 44 -12.46 3.11 21.10
CA ALA A 44 -11.43 2.22 21.63
C ALA A 44 -10.11 2.93 21.97
N ARG A 45 -9.88 4.15 21.48
CA ARG A 45 -8.57 4.83 21.45
C ARG A 45 -7.91 4.92 22.82
N THR A 46 -8.68 5.19 23.87
CA THR A 46 -8.17 5.30 25.25
C THR A 46 -7.67 3.96 25.82
N ARG A 47 -8.06 2.84 25.22
CA ARG A 47 -7.65 1.49 25.61
C ARG A 47 -6.57 0.89 24.69
N LEU A 48 -6.18 1.60 23.64
CA LEU A 48 -5.15 1.15 22.71
C LEU A 48 -3.80 1.72 23.12
N LEU A 49 -2.77 0.88 23.06
CA LEU A 49 -1.39 1.28 23.34
C LEU A 49 -0.73 1.81 22.09
N ASP A 50 0.00 2.92 22.22
CA ASP A 50 0.92 3.34 21.17
C ASP A 50 2.08 2.34 21.10
N VAL A 51 2.32 1.83 19.90
CA VAL A 51 3.39 0.87 19.61
C VAL A 51 4.69 1.59 19.24
N THR A 52 4.63 2.88 18.95
CA THR A 52 5.79 3.67 18.55
C THR A 52 6.48 4.31 19.75
N ALA A 53 7.80 4.34 19.72
CA ALA A 53 8.61 4.98 20.72
C ALA A 53 8.86 6.44 20.32
N GLU A 54 8.81 7.34 21.32
CA GLU A 54 9.30 8.71 21.17
C GLU A 54 10.67 8.85 21.84
N PRO A 55 11.65 9.54 21.23
CA PRO A 55 11.59 10.22 19.94
C PRO A 55 11.74 9.27 18.74
N GLN A 56 11.04 9.57 17.65
CA GLN A 56 11.23 8.89 16.37
C GLN A 56 12.56 9.31 15.73
N GLN A 57 13.37 8.36 15.29
CA GLN A 57 14.59 8.68 14.54
C GLN A 57 14.25 9.16 13.12
N GLN A 58 14.80 10.29 12.69
CA GLN A 58 14.61 10.79 11.32
C GLN A 58 15.23 9.83 10.29
N GLY A 59 14.49 9.55 9.22
CA GLY A 59 14.99 8.81 8.05
C GLY A 59 14.90 7.29 8.14
N TRP A 60 14.41 6.73 9.25
CA TRP A 60 14.12 5.30 9.40
C TRP A 60 12.64 5.10 9.75
N GLY A 61 12.11 3.91 9.46
CA GLY A 61 10.73 3.55 9.81
C GLY A 61 10.46 3.67 11.31
N PRO A 62 9.19 3.62 11.74
CA PRO A 62 8.83 3.89 13.12
C PRO A 62 9.59 2.97 14.08
N THR A 63 10.23 3.59 15.08
CA THR A 63 10.88 2.83 16.16
C THR A 63 9.77 2.23 17.02
N ILE A 64 9.71 0.90 17.09
CA ILE A 64 8.67 0.19 17.83
C ILE A 64 9.13 -0.05 19.27
N ARG A 65 8.23 0.18 20.23
CA ARG A 65 8.48 -0.11 21.66
C ARG A 65 8.78 -1.60 21.87
N PRO A 66 9.62 -1.97 22.85
CA PRO A 66 9.85 -3.37 23.18
C PRO A 66 8.53 -4.09 23.48
N VAL A 67 8.36 -5.29 22.91
CA VAL A 67 7.14 -6.10 23.11
C VAL A 67 6.89 -6.38 24.59
N THR A 68 7.95 -6.56 25.38
CA THR A 68 7.88 -6.76 26.83
C THR A 68 7.18 -5.62 27.55
N ASP A 69 7.45 -4.38 27.14
CA ASP A 69 6.91 -3.18 27.78
C ASP A 69 5.43 -3.02 27.41
N LEU A 70 5.10 -3.26 26.15
CA LEU A 70 3.72 -3.25 25.66
C LEU A 70 2.86 -4.31 26.35
N VAL A 71 3.39 -5.52 26.55
CA VAL A 71 2.68 -6.60 27.26
C VAL A 71 2.48 -6.22 28.72
N SER A 72 3.50 -5.72 29.41
CA SER A 72 3.38 -5.31 30.81
C SER A 72 2.37 -4.18 31.02
N GLU A 73 2.32 -3.20 30.11
CA GLU A 73 1.35 -2.10 30.16
C GLU A 73 -0.06 -2.58 29.88
N ALA A 74 -0.24 -3.47 28.90
CA ALA A 74 -1.52 -4.10 28.61
C ALA A 74 -2.03 -4.90 29.81
N ASP A 75 -1.18 -5.70 30.45
CA ASP A 75 -1.54 -6.48 31.63
C ASP A 75 -1.96 -5.57 32.80
N SER A 76 -1.27 -4.45 33.00
CA SER A 76 -1.65 -3.45 34.02
C SER A 76 -3.00 -2.81 33.70
N ALA A 77 -3.24 -2.40 32.46
CA ALA A 77 -4.49 -1.78 32.05
C ALA A 77 -5.69 -2.74 32.20
N LEU A 78 -5.49 -4.04 31.94
CA LEU A 78 -6.51 -5.07 32.12
C LEU A 78 -6.85 -5.37 33.57
N GLN A 79 -5.94 -5.09 34.51
CA GLN A 79 -6.23 -5.20 35.94
C GLN A 79 -7.13 -4.06 36.42
N ASP A 80 -6.97 -2.85 35.87
CA ASP A 80 -7.74 -1.67 36.22
C ASP A 80 -9.15 -1.66 35.59
N ASP A 81 -9.26 -2.07 34.32
CA ASP A 81 -10.54 -2.25 33.60
C ASP A 81 -10.46 -3.45 32.64
N ALA A 82 -11.12 -4.54 32.99
CA ALA A 82 -11.14 -5.75 32.18
C ALA A 82 -12.12 -5.68 30.98
N ASP A 83 -12.94 -4.63 30.86
CA ASP A 83 -13.88 -4.51 29.76
C ASP A 83 -13.20 -4.06 28.45
N LEU A 84 -12.96 -5.04 27.58
CA LEU A 84 -12.45 -4.83 26.21
C LEU A 84 -13.56 -4.77 25.16
N SER A 85 -14.81 -4.51 25.52
CA SER A 85 -15.94 -4.51 24.59
C SER A 85 -15.73 -3.56 23.40
N ASP A 86 -15.20 -2.36 23.63
CA ASP A 86 -14.95 -1.38 22.57
C ASP A 86 -13.78 -1.79 21.66
N VAL A 87 -12.72 -2.37 22.22
CA VAL A 87 -11.59 -2.93 21.44
C VAL A 87 -12.07 -4.09 20.57
N LYS A 88 -12.93 -4.98 21.11
CA LYS A 88 -13.53 -6.10 20.35
C LYS A 88 -14.44 -5.60 19.23
N ARG A 89 -15.25 -4.57 19.48
CA ARG A 89 -16.11 -3.93 18.46
C ARG A 89 -15.28 -3.29 17.36
N PHE A 90 -14.20 -2.59 17.71
CA PHE A 90 -13.25 -2.04 16.75
C PHE A 90 -12.61 -3.15 15.91
N ALA A 91 -12.07 -4.19 16.54
CA ALA A 91 -11.44 -5.31 15.83
C ALA A 91 -12.42 -6.00 14.85
N LEU A 92 -13.67 -6.19 15.26
CA LEU A 92 -14.71 -6.76 14.39
C LEU A 92 -15.02 -5.86 13.19
N ALA A 93 -15.17 -4.55 13.41
CA ALA A 93 -15.39 -3.60 12.33
C ALA A 93 -14.18 -3.54 11.37
N TYR A 94 -12.97 -3.49 11.93
CA TYR A 94 -11.72 -3.45 11.17
C TYR A 94 -11.55 -4.69 10.28
N ASN A 95 -11.88 -5.87 10.80
CA ASN A 95 -11.79 -7.13 10.05
C ASN A 95 -12.76 -7.23 8.86
N ARG A 96 -13.73 -6.32 8.74
CA ARG A 96 -14.62 -6.24 7.57
C ARG A 96 -14.02 -5.44 6.41
N LEU A 97 -12.94 -4.71 6.65
CA LEU A 97 -12.22 -3.99 5.60
C LEU A 97 -11.58 -4.99 4.64
N GLY A 98 -11.83 -4.81 3.35
CA GLY A 98 -11.18 -5.56 2.28
C GLY A 98 -9.73 -5.13 2.02
N ILE A 99 -8.95 -4.89 3.08
CA ILE A 99 -7.55 -4.47 2.99
C ILE A 99 -6.61 -5.62 3.36
N VAL A 100 -5.48 -5.69 2.68
CA VAL A 100 -4.42 -6.64 3.01
C VAL A 100 -3.40 -5.92 3.89
N ASN A 101 -3.37 -6.24 5.18
CA ASN A 101 -2.38 -5.68 6.11
C ASN A 101 -0.94 -6.04 5.69
N PRO A 102 0.06 -5.18 5.96
CA PRO A 102 1.46 -5.49 5.75
C PRO A 102 1.98 -6.49 6.82
N ASP A 103 1.56 -7.75 6.76
CA ASP A 103 2.11 -8.87 7.56
C ASP A 103 2.87 -9.85 6.64
N LYS A 104 3.94 -10.48 7.13
CA LYS A 104 4.58 -11.63 6.45
C LYS A 104 3.61 -12.82 6.31
N ARG A 105 2.58 -12.89 7.15
CA ARG A 105 1.52 -13.91 7.15
C ARG A 105 0.28 -13.48 6.34
N LYS A 106 0.49 -12.75 5.25
CA LYS A 106 -0.49 -12.04 4.40
C LYS A 106 -1.66 -12.86 3.79
N PHE A 107 -1.95 -14.08 4.27
CA PHE A 107 -2.78 -15.07 3.59
C PHE A 107 -3.97 -15.60 4.40
N ALA A 108 -4.41 -14.91 5.45
CA ALA A 108 -5.37 -15.49 6.40
C ALA A 108 -6.81 -15.64 5.89
N SER A 109 -7.22 -15.01 4.77
CA SER A 109 -8.56 -15.21 4.20
C SER A 109 -8.52 -15.72 2.76
N THR A 110 -9.00 -16.95 2.58
CA THR A 110 -8.94 -17.72 1.32
C THR A 110 -9.63 -17.03 0.13
N VAL A 111 -10.70 -16.27 0.37
CA VAL A 111 -11.42 -15.54 -0.70
C VAL A 111 -10.67 -14.30 -1.16
N MET A 112 -10.11 -13.53 -0.21
CA MET A 112 -9.22 -12.42 -0.57
C MET A 112 -8.05 -12.97 -1.37
N ASN A 113 -7.52 -14.15 -1.00
CA ASN A 113 -6.47 -14.80 -1.76
C ASN A 113 -6.90 -15.11 -3.21
N GLU A 114 -8.05 -15.73 -3.45
CA GLU A 114 -8.52 -16.03 -4.83
C GLU A 114 -8.69 -14.76 -5.67
N THR A 115 -9.41 -13.76 -5.16
CA THR A 115 -9.63 -12.50 -5.90
C THR A 115 -8.31 -11.76 -6.13
N TYR A 116 -7.43 -11.74 -5.13
CA TYR A 116 -6.09 -11.16 -5.22
C TYR A 116 -5.23 -11.84 -6.27
N TYR A 117 -5.19 -13.18 -6.29
CA TYR A 117 -4.45 -13.96 -7.28
C TYR A 117 -4.98 -13.71 -8.69
N GLU A 118 -6.30 -13.62 -8.87
CA GLU A 118 -6.89 -13.29 -10.17
C GLU A 118 -6.56 -11.86 -10.62
N LEU A 119 -6.54 -10.89 -9.71
CA LEU A 119 -6.11 -9.51 -10.01
C LEU A 119 -4.62 -9.46 -10.40
N ILE A 120 -3.76 -10.19 -9.71
CA ILE A 120 -2.34 -10.33 -10.06
C ILE A 120 -2.18 -10.99 -11.42
N ARG A 121 -2.91 -12.08 -11.68
CA ARG A 121 -2.87 -12.78 -12.97
C ARG A 121 -3.31 -11.87 -14.10
N ARG A 122 -4.39 -11.12 -13.91
CA ARG A 122 -4.86 -10.12 -14.89
C ARG A 122 -3.82 -9.03 -15.10
N PHE A 123 -3.23 -8.51 -14.01
CA PHE A 123 -2.16 -7.52 -14.09
C PHE A 123 -0.95 -8.03 -14.88
N ALA A 124 -0.46 -9.25 -14.59
CA ALA A 124 0.62 -9.89 -15.34
C ALA A 124 0.31 -9.98 -16.84
N ASN A 125 -0.89 -10.44 -17.19
CA ASN A 125 -1.32 -10.56 -18.59
C ASN A 125 -1.35 -9.20 -19.31
N GLU A 126 -1.67 -8.11 -18.61
CA GLU A 126 -1.62 -6.77 -19.21
C GLU A 126 -0.18 -6.32 -19.47
N LEU A 127 0.78 -6.67 -18.61
CA LEU A 127 2.20 -6.33 -18.81
C LEU A 127 2.87 -7.14 -19.93
N GLU A 128 2.32 -8.31 -20.28
CA GLU A 128 2.79 -9.12 -21.41
C GLU A 128 2.33 -8.60 -22.77
N LYS A 129 1.36 -7.66 -22.81
CA LYS A 129 0.89 -7.09 -24.08
C LYS A 129 1.96 -6.18 -24.69
N GLU A 130 2.10 -6.28 -26.01
CA GLU A 130 3.00 -5.41 -26.75
C GLU A 130 2.57 -3.94 -26.68
N ASN A 131 3.54 -3.03 -26.74
CA ASN A 131 3.35 -1.58 -26.74
C ASN A 131 2.50 -1.07 -25.55
N SER A 132 2.73 -1.65 -24.37
CA SER A 132 2.06 -1.27 -23.13
C SER A 132 2.94 -0.33 -22.29
N VAL A 133 2.30 0.51 -21.49
CA VAL A 133 2.99 1.41 -20.54
C VAL A 133 2.44 1.16 -19.14
N LEU A 134 3.34 0.89 -18.18
CA LEU A 134 3.04 0.82 -16.76
C LEU A 134 3.50 2.12 -16.08
N LEU A 135 2.56 2.91 -15.59
CA LEU A 135 2.84 4.08 -14.75
C LEU A 135 2.76 3.68 -13.28
N VAL A 136 3.80 3.95 -12.50
CA VAL A 136 3.90 3.56 -11.09
C VAL A 136 4.08 4.79 -10.21
N HIS A 137 3.10 5.01 -9.33
CA HIS A 137 3.09 6.08 -8.33
C HIS A 137 2.69 5.50 -6.97
N GLY A 138 3.29 6.00 -5.88
CA GLY A 138 2.93 5.60 -4.52
C GLY A 138 3.23 4.13 -4.18
N PHE A 139 4.04 3.45 -4.99
CA PHE A 139 4.46 2.07 -4.76
C PHE A 139 5.96 2.00 -4.53
N SER A 140 6.39 1.41 -3.42
CA SER A 140 7.79 1.36 -3.00
C SER A 140 8.57 0.16 -3.53
N PHE A 141 7.92 -0.78 -4.23
CA PHE A 141 8.51 -2.06 -4.66
C PHE A 141 9.08 -2.94 -3.53
N ARG A 142 8.66 -2.71 -2.28
CA ARG A 142 9.02 -3.56 -1.13
C ARG A 142 8.21 -4.87 -1.06
N ASP A 143 7.11 -4.95 -1.80
CA ASP A 143 6.38 -6.21 -2.00
C ASP A 143 7.08 -7.03 -3.09
N GLU A 144 7.83 -8.06 -2.66
CA GLU A 144 8.71 -8.84 -3.54
C GLU A 144 7.94 -9.55 -4.65
N HIS A 145 6.73 -10.05 -4.39
CA HIS A 145 5.95 -10.76 -5.39
C HIS A 145 5.54 -9.86 -6.56
N LEU A 146 5.07 -8.64 -6.27
CA LEU A 146 4.70 -7.68 -7.32
C LEU A 146 5.94 -7.11 -8.02
N ARG A 147 7.01 -6.84 -7.27
CA ARG A 147 8.29 -6.40 -7.84
C ARG A 147 8.83 -7.42 -8.83
N ASP A 148 8.91 -8.68 -8.45
CA ASP A 148 9.47 -9.76 -9.27
C ASP A 148 8.61 -10.01 -10.52
N LEU A 149 7.30 -9.80 -10.42
CA LEU A 149 6.38 -9.84 -11.55
C LEU A 149 6.67 -8.71 -12.56
N VAL A 150 6.83 -7.48 -12.08
CA VAL A 150 7.17 -6.32 -12.94
C VAL A 150 8.55 -6.51 -13.57
N LEU A 151 9.56 -6.94 -12.81
CA LEU A 151 10.91 -7.22 -13.33
C LEU A 151 10.88 -8.31 -14.41
N ARG A 152 10.14 -9.40 -14.16
CA ARG A 152 9.98 -10.47 -15.14
C ARG A 152 9.36 -9.94 -16.42
N ALA A 153 8.26 -9.19 -16.34
CA ALA A 153 7.58 -8.64 -17.50
C ALA A 153 8.48 -7.67 -18.28
N ALA A 154 9.17 -6.75 -17.59
CA ALA A 154 10.11 -5.82 -18.21
C ALA A 154 11.25 -6.55 -18.95
N ARG A 155 11.72 -7.68 -18.41
CA ARG A 155 12.73 -8.54 -19.04
C ARG A 155 12.22 -9.31 -20.25
N THR A 156 10.99 -9.85 -20.19
CA THR A 156 10.45 -10.71 -21.27
C THR A 156 9.72 -9.95 -22.37
N ASN A 157 9.24 -8.74 -22.09
CA ASN A 157 8.55 -7.88 -23.04
C ASN A 157 9.38 -6.60 -23.31
N PRO A 158 10.20 -6.57 -24.38
CA PRO A 158 11.00 -5.39 -24.72
C PRO A 158 10.19 -4.15 -25.10
N THR A 159 8.90 -4.31 -25.41
CA THR A 159 8.01 -3.21 -25.82
C THR A 159 7.21 -2.62 -24.66
N LEU A 160 7.23 -3.26 -23.48
CA LEU A 160 6.68 -2.69 -22.25
C LEU A 160 7.56 -1.53 -21.81
N LEU A 161 6.97 -0.37 -21.52
CA LEU A 161 7.65 0.75 -20.86
C LEU A 161 7.15 0.88 -19.42
N VAL A 162 8.05 0.79 -18.44
CA VAL A 162 7.74 1.02 -17.03
C VAL A 162 8.25 2.41 -16.64
N ILE A 163 7.37 3.27 -16.14
CA ILE A 163 7.72 4.61 -15.65
C ILE A 163 7.41 4.67 -14.16
N VAL A 164 8.45 4.83 -13.35
CA VAL A 164 8.35 4.91 -11.89
C VAL A 164 8.55 6.36 -11.46
N PHE A 165 7.51 6.93 -10.86
CA PHE A 165 7.58 8.24 -10.21
C PHE A 165 8.14 8.07 -8.79
N CYS A 166 9.38 8.50 -8.59
CA CYS A 166 10.04 8.45 -7.29
C CYS A 166 9.37 9.44 -6.33
N TYR A 167 9.07 9.01 -5.10
CA TYR A 167 8.40 9.87 -4.12
C TYR A 167 9.21 11.14 -3.81
N SER A 168 10.53 11.01 -3.68
CA SER A 168 11.46 12.14 -3.55
C SER A 168 12.67 11.95 -4.47
N ARG A 169 13.53 12.97 -4.55
CA ARG A 169 14.83 12.85 -5.24
C ARG A 169 15.74 11.86 -4.52
N GLY A 170 15.70 11.83 -3.18
CA GLY A 170 16.47 10.91 -2.36
C GLY A 170 16.10 9.44 -2.57
N ASP A 171 14.83 9.14 -2.89
CA ASP A 171 14.34 7.77 -3.03
C ASP A 171 14.79 7.09 -4.33
N ARG A 172 15.21 7.85 -5.34
CA ARG A 172 15.59 7.32 -6.66
C ARG A 172 16.57 6.14 -6.55
N ARG A 173 17.58 6.28 -5.70
CA ARG A 173 18.58 5.23 -5.49
C ARG A 173 17.99 3.95 -4.90
N SER A 174 17.00 4.07 -4.01
CA SER A 174 16.30 2.90 -3.45
C SER A 174 15.51 2.17 -4.54
N TYR A 175 14.91 2.90 -5.48
CA TYR A 175 14.21 2.29 -6.61
C TYR A 175 15.18 1.58 -7.56
N GLU A 176 16.31 2.21 -7.92
CA GLU A 176 17.35 1.61 -8.76
C GLU A 176 17.94 0.33 -8.14
N GLN A 177 18.02 0.26 -6.80
CA GLN A 177 18.45 -0.97 -6.10
C GLN A 177 17.39 -2.08 -6.13
N LEU A 178 16.11 -1.73 -6.05
CA LEU A 178 15.00 -2.68 -6.10
C LEU A 178 14.67 -3.14 -7.53
N LEU A 179 15.02 -2.33 -8.53
CA LEU A 179 14.77 -2.58 -9.94
C LEU A 179 16.08 -2.43 -10.74
N PRO A 180 17.04 -3.34 -10.54
CA PRO A 180 18.37 -3.16 -11.11
C PRO A 180 18.38 -3.44 -12.63
N ASP A 181 18.94 -2.51 -13.40
CA ASP A 181 19.10 -2.65 -14.86
C ASP A 181 19.91 -3.90 -15.27
N THR A 182 20.74 -4.44 -14.38
CA THR A 182 21.47 -5.69 -14.60
C THR A 182 20.54 -6.89 -14.84
N GLU A 183 19.32 -6.85 -14.28
CA GLU A 183 18.31 -7.88 -14.46
C GLU A 183 17.42 -7.64 -15.69
N VAL A 184 17.35 -6.39 -16.17
CA VAL A 184 16.46 -5.94 -17.26
C VAL A 184 17.28 -5.27 -18.38
N LYS A 185 17.78 -6.10 -19.31
CA LYS A 185 18.64 -5.64 -20.41
C LYS A 185 17.95 -4.79 -21.48
N ASN A 186 16.62 -4.68 -21.42
CA ASN A 186 15.82 -3.98 -22.42
C ASN A 186 15.86 -2.45 -22.26
N GLY A 187 16.36 -1.93 -21.13
CA GLY A 187 16.44 -0.48 -20.89
C GLY A 187 15.07 0.19 -20.85
N ASN A 188 14.05 -0.55 -20.45
CA ASN A 188 12.64 -0.18 -20.55
C ASN A 188 12.00 0.18 -19.20
N ILE A 189 12.82 0.49 -18.19
CA ILE A 189 12.40 1.03 -16.90
C ILE A 189 12.98 2.45 -16.78
N LEU A 190 12.11 3.43 -16.55
CA LEU A 190 12.45 4.83 -16.40
C LEU A 190 12.08 5.33 -15.01
N PHE A 191 12.97 6.11 -14.41
CA PHE A 191 12.75 6.76 -13.12
C PHE A 191 12.57 8.26 -13.31
N VAL A 192 11.42 8.76 -12.88
CA VAL A 192 11.07 10.18 -12.88
C VAL A 192 11.08 10.67 -11.44
N ALA A 193 12.03 11.51 -11.08
CA ALA A 193 12.10 12.14 -9.77
C ALA A 193 11.62 13.59 -9.86
N PRO A 194 11.03 14.16 -8.78
CA PRO A 194 10.68 15.57 -8.73
C PRO A 194 11.85 16.47 -9.09
N SER A 195 11.56 17.61 -9.71
CA SER A 195 12.57 18.63 -10.01
C SER A 195 13.27 19.11 -8.74
N GLU A 196 14.49 19.63 -8.91
CA GLU A 196 15.21 20.31 -7.84
C GLU A 196 14.36 21.46 -7.28
N PRO A 197 14.21 21.56 -5.95
CA PRO A 197 13.51 22.68 -5.35
C PRO A 197 14.25 23.98 -5.64
N GLY A 198 13.51 25.10 -5.71
CA GLY A 198 14.12 26.42 -5.81
C GLY A 198 15.04 26.71 -4.63
N ILE A 199 15.92 27.72 -4.80
CA ILE A 199 16.72 28.24 -3.69
C ILE A 199 15.73 28.76 -2.63
N ASP A 200 15.78 28.19 -1.42
CA ASP A 200 14.87 28.42 -0.28
C ASP A 200 13.50 27.70 -0.32
N GLU A 201 13.31 26.72 -1.20
CA GLU A 201 12.12 25.85 -1.18
C GLU A 201 12.40 24.52 -0.47
N ASN A 202 11.37 23.97 0.19
CA ASN A 202 11.44 22.64 0.79
C ASN A 202 11.57 21.56 -0.29
N GLU A 203 12.07 20.38 0.11
CA GLU A 203 12.08 19.22 -0.77
C GLU A 203 10.69 18.95 -1.34
N ARG A 204 10.65 18.71 -2.64
CA ARG A 204 9.41 18.48 -3.37
C ARG A 204 9.15 16.98 -3.46
N PHE A 205 7.95 16.58 -3.09
CA PHE A 205 7.51 15.19 -3.13
C PHE A 205 6.58 14.97 -4.32
N ALA A 206 6.66 13.79 -4.95
CA ALA A 206 5.79 13.38 -6.04
C ALA A 206 4.41 12.99 -5.50
N THR A 207 3.70 13.94 -4.90
CA THR A 207 2.27 13.82 -4.59
C THR A 207 1.47 13.82 -5.90
N LEU A 208 0.21 13.38 -5.85
CA LEU A 208 -0.59 13.22 -7.07
C LEU A 208 -0.78 14.55 -7.81
N ASP A 209 -1.00 15.64 -7.07
CA ASP A 209 -1.10 17.01 -7.57
C ASP A 209 0.19 17.46 -8.27
N VAL A 210 1.37 17.15 -7.70
CA VAL A 210 2.67 17.44 -8.31
C VAL A 210 2.86 16.67 -9.61
N ILE A 211 2.52 15.37 -9.63
CA ILE A 211 2.65 14.57 -10.84
C ILE A 211 1.71 15.06 -11.93
N GLU A 212 0.47 15.37 -11.55
CA GLU A 212 -0.51 15.92 -12.46
C GLU A 212 0.01 17.22 -13.09
N GLN A 213 0.39 18.19 -12.25
CA GLN A 213 0.87 19.50 -12.68
C GLN A 213 2.12 19.42 -13.57
N ASP A 214 3.11 18.61 -13.20
CA ASP A 214 4.42 18.64 -13.85
C ASP A 214 4.52 17.75 -15.09
N TYR A 215 3.80 16.62 -15.09
CA TYR A 215 4.04 15.55 -16.07
C TYR A 215 2.79 15.15 -16.85
N LEU A 216 1.57 15.45 -16.37
CA LEU A 216 0.34 14.98 -17.01
C LEU A 216 -0.57 16.10 -17.53
N VAL A 217 -0.48 17.31 -17.01
CA VAL A 217 -1.16 18.47 -17.60
C VAL A 217 -0.45 18.80 -18.91
N ALA A 218 -1.17 18.64 -20.02
CA ALA A 218 -0.71 19.12 -21.31
C ALA A 218 -0.45 20.62 -21.17
N CYS A 219 0.80 21.07 -21.39
CA CYS A 219 1.06 22.47 -21.68
C CYS A 219 0.04 22.90 -22.74
N SER A 220 -0.88 23.77 -22.36
CA SER A 220 -1.71 24.50 -23.30
C SER A 220 -0.72 25.29 -24.17
N ARG A 221 -0.48 24.78 -25.38
CA ARG A 221 0.27 25.50 -26.40
C ARG A 221 -0.48 26.73 -26.84
#